data_AF-A0A0Q2LVS8-F1
#
_entry.id   AF-A0A0Q2LVS8-F1
#
_cell.length_a   1.000
_cell.length_b   1.000
_cell.length_c   1.000
_cell.angle_alpha   90.00
_cell.angle_beta   90.00
_cell.angle_gamma   90.00
#
_symmetry.space_group_name_H-M   'P 1'
#
loop_
_entity.id
_entity.type
_entity.pdbx_description
1 polymer ?
#
loop_
_entity_poly.entity_id
_entity_poly.type
_entity_poly.pdbx_seq_one_letter_code
_entity_poly.pdbx_strand_id
1 'polypeptide(L)'
;MERGGFGAVFGLLLVIGLIIKFIWWILGAAALVGLFFLARAIARWYTEREAEYARYRDAVAARADQQHRWVLRGDDRGIYGVEGAKLMRQVRRHR
;
A
#
# COMPACT_ATOMS: atom_id res chain seq x y z
N MET A 1 -23.56 45.51 46.44
CA MET A 1 -24.24 44.74 45.36
C MET A 1 -23.20 43.96 44.55
N GLU A 2 -22.53 42.91 45.04
CA GLU A 2 -21.41 42.32 44.25
C GLU A 2 -21.24 40.79 44.37
N ARG A 3 -22.33 40.02 44.46
CA ARG A 3 -22.25 38.54 44.39
C ARG A 3 -22.79 37.94 43.08
N GLY A 4 -23.63 38.66 42.34
CA GLY A 4 -24.25 38.16 41.10
C GLY A 4 -23.36 38.27 39.86
N GLY A 5 -22.57 39.35 39.73
CA GLY A 5 -21.76 39.61 38.54
C GLY A 5 -20.63 38.60 38.33
N PHE A 6 -19.96 38.20 39.41
CA PHE A 6 -18.83 37.26 39.32
C PHE A 6 -19.28 35.85 38.91
N GLY A 7 -20.42 35.38 39.42
CA GLY A 7 -21.01 34.10 39.03
C GLY A 7 -21.47 34.08 37.56
N ALA A 8 -22.04 35.19 37.08
CA ALA A 8 -22.46 35.31 35.68
C ALA A 8 -21.26 35.31 34.71
N VAL A 9 -20.19 36.03 35.03
CA VAL A 9 -18.95 36.05 34.24
C VAL A 9 -18.27 34.68 34.24
N PHE A 10 -18.21 34.02 35.40
CA PHE A 10 -17.61 32.69 35.51
C PHE A 10 -18.40 31.63 34.73
N GLY A 11 -19.74 31.69 34.80
CA GLY A 11 -20.62 30.82 34.01
C GLY A 11 -20.44 31.03 32.50
N LEU A 12 -20.35 32.28 32.05
CA LEU A 12 -20.13 32.61 30.64
C LEU A 12 -18.79 32.07 30.11
N LEU A 13 -17.71 32.24 30.88
CA LEU A 13 -16.38 31.72 30.51
C LEU A 13 -16.37 30.18 30.43
N LEU A 14 -17.10 29.51 31.32
CA LEU A 14 -17.26 28.05 31.27
C LEU A 14 -17.99 27.60 30.00
N VAL A 15 -19.08 28.28 29.63
CA VAL A 15 -19.84 27.98 28.42
C VAL A 15 -18.99 28.21 27.17
N ILE A 16 -18.26 29.33 27.09
CA ILE A 16 -17.35 29.62 25.98
C ILE A 16 -16.25 28.56 25.89
N GLY A 17 -15.63 28.21 27.01
CA GLY A 17 -14.62 27.15 27.06
C GLY A 17 -15.16 25.80 26.62
N LEU A 18 -16.40 25.47 27.00
CA LEU A 18 -17.09 24.25 26.58
C LEU A 18 -17.35 24.24 25.07
N ILE A 19 -17.85 25.34 24.52
CA ILE A 19 -18.13 25.48 23.07
C ILE A 19 -16.82 25.30 22.28
N ILE A 20 -15.75 25.99 22.68
CA ILE A 20 -14.44 25.86 22.03
C ILE A 20 -13.97 24.40 22.09
N LYS A 21 -14.03 23.76 23.26
CA LYS A 21 -13.62 22.36 23.46
C LYS A 21 -14.38 21.41 22.53
N PHE A 22 -15.70 21.57 22.41
CA PHE A 22 -16.53 20.68 21.59
C PHE A 22 -16.34 20.89 20.08
N ILE A 23 -16.07 22.13 19.63
CA ILE A 23 -15.74 22.39 18.22
C ILE A 23 -14.49 21.63 17.79
N TRP A 24 -13.46 21.56 18.65
CA TRP A 24 -12.25 20.78 18.36
C TRP A 24 -12.51 19.28 18.23
N TRP A 25 -13.45 18.72 19.00
CA TRP A 25 -13.85 17.32 18.83
C TRP A 25 -14.56 17.07 17.50
N ILE A 26 -15.44 18.00 17.08
CA ILE A 26 -16.13 17.91 15.80
C ILE A 26 -15.14 18.04 14.63
N LEU A 27 -14.22 19.02 14.72
CA LEU A 27 -13.15 19.19 13.73
C LEU A 27 -12.23 17.97 13.68
N GLY A 28 -11.86 17.41 14.83
CA GLY A 28 -11.05 16.19 14.91
C GLY A 28 -11.74 15.00 14.27
N ALA A 29 -13.03 14.79 14.57
CA ALA A 29 -13.83 13.73 13.95
C ALA A 29 -13.97 13.92 12.43
N ALA A 30 -14.25 15.15 11.98
CA ALA A 30 -14.34 15.48 10.55
C ALA A 30 -13.00 15.25 9.82
N ALA A 31 -11.88 15.61 10.45
CA ALA A 31 -10.55 15.38 9.92
C ALA A 31 -10.24 13.88 9.78
N LEU A 32 -10.58 13.06 10.79
CA LEU A 32 -10.41 11.61 10.74
C LEU A 32 -11.23 10.96 9.62
N VAL A 33 -12.50 11.37 9.48
CA VAL A 33 -13.37 10.89 8.41
C VAL A 33 -12.81 11.32 7.04
N GLY A 34 -12.41 12.58 6.89
CA GLY A 34 -11.78 13.09 5.67
C GLY A 34 -10.51 12.32 5.29
N LEU A 35 -9.64 12.06 6.26
CA LEU A 35 -8.42 11.27 6.06
C LEU A 35 -8.73 9.83 5.64
N PHE A 36 -9.74 9.21 6.24
CA PHE A 36 -10.17 7.87 5.87
C PHE A 36 -10.67 7.81 4.42
N PHE A 37 -11.51 8.77 4.01
CA PHE A 37 -11.98 8.86 2.63
C PHE A 37 -10.84 9.14 1.63
N LEU A 38 -9.90 10.01 2.00
CA LEU A 38 -8.73 10.31 1.18
C LEU A 38 -7.85 9.07 1.00
N ALA A 39 -7.52 8.37 2.09
CA ALA A 39 -6.76 7.13 2.05
C ALA A 39 -7.46 6.06 1.20
N ARG A 40 -8.79 5.92 1.35
CA ARG A 40 -9.59 4.98 0.55
C ARG A 40 -9.62 5.36 -0.94
N ALA A 41 -9.68 6.65 -1.26
CA ALA A 41 -9.63 7.13 -2.64
C ALA A 41 -8.26 6.83 -3.26
N ILE A 42 -7.18 7.15 -2.56
CA ILE A 42 -5.80 6.87 -2.98
C ILE A 42 -5.61 5.36 -3.20
N ALA A 43 -6.04 4.52 -2.26
CA ALA A 43 -5.95 3.08 -2.39
C ALA A 43 -6.67 2.56 -3.64
N ARG A 44 -7.88 3.05 -3.94
CA ARG A 44 -8.61 2.68 -5.17
C ARG A 44 -7.86 3.07 -6.44
N TRP A 45 -7.30 4.28 -6.46
CA TRP A 45 -6.48 4.76 -7.58
C TRP A 45 -5.24 3.90 -7.81
N TYR A 46 -4.59 3.43 -6.73
CA TYR A 46 -3.45 2.51 -6.85
C TYR A 46 -3.88 1.11 -7.31
N THR A 47 -5.00 0.58 -6.81
CA THR A 47 -5.47 -0.77 -7.21
C THR A 47 -5.81 -0.88 -8.70
N GLU A 48 -6.32 0.19 -9.31
CA GLU A 48 -6.59 0.22 -10.75
C GLU A 48 -5.29 0.14 -11.56
N ARG A 49 -4.19 0.73 -11.07
CA ARG A 49 -2.86 0.60 -11.70
C ARG A 49 -2.20 -0.74 -11.39
N GLU A 50 -2.42 -1.31 -10.21
CA GLU A 50 -1.86 -2.61 -9.86
C GLU A 50 -2.43 -3.76 -10.71
N ALA A 51 -3.66 -3.64 -11.23
CA ALA A 51 -4.23 -4.65 -12.12
C ALA A 51 -3.40 -4.87 -13.40
N GLU A 52 -2.78 -3.81 -13.94
CA GLU A 52 -1.86 -3.92 -15.08
C GLU A 52 -0.53 -4.59 -14.67
N TYR A 53 0.02 -4.20 -13.51
CA TYR A 53 1.26 -4.79 -13.00
C TYR A 53 1.10 -6.24 -12.52
N ALA A 54 -0.09 -6.65 -12.09
CA ALA A 54 -0.39 -8.02 -11.68
C ALA A 54 -0.17 -9.00 -12.83
N ARG A 55 -0.68 -8.68 -14.03
CA ARG A 55 -0.46 -9.50 -15.23
C ARG A 55 1.01 -9.64 -15.60
N TYR A 56 1.78 -8.56 -15.45
CA TYR A 56 3.23 -8.59 -15.69
C TYR A 56 3.95 -9.47 -14.66
N ARG A 57 3.60 -9.35 -13.38
CA ARG A 57 4.18 -10.16 -12.30
C ARG A 57 3.83 -11.64 -12.46
N ASP A 58 2.61 -11.98 -12.83
CA ASP A 58 2.20 -13.36 -13.11
C ASP A 58 2.99 -13.95 -14.28
N ALA A 59 3.19 -13.16 -15.35
CA ALA A 59 4.00 -13.60 -16.49
C ALA A 59 5.49 -13.78 -16.13
N VAL A 60 6.02 -13.02 -15.18
CA VAL A 60 7.39 -13.18 -14.65
C VAL A 60 7.47 -14.42 -13.75
N ALA A 61 6.49 -14.61 -12.86
CA ALA A 61 6.41 -15.78 -11.98
C ALA A 61 6.32 -17.08 -12.79
N ALA A 62 5.47 -17.12 -13.82
CA ALA A 62 5.34 -18.27 -14.71
C ALA A 62 6.66 -18.61 -15.44
N ARG A 63 7.45 -17.58 -15.83
CA ARG A 63 8.78 -17.78 -16.43
C ARG A 63 9.80 -18.29 -15.42
N ALA A 64 9.77 -17.77 -14.20
CA ALA A 64 10.64 -18.24 -13.12
C ALA A 64 10.34 -19.70 -12.76
N ASP A 65 9.07 -20.08 -12.66
CA ASP A 65 8.64 -21.46 -12.41
C ASP A 65 9.08 -22.41 -13.53
N GLN A 66 9.02 -21.95 -14.79
CA GLN A 66 9.49 -22.74 -15.91
C GLN A 66 11.00 -23.01 -15.83
N GLN A 67 11.79 -21.99 -15.48
CA GLN A 67 13.24 -22.13 -15.27
C GLN A 67 13.55 -23.03 -14.08
N HIS A 68 12.83 -22.88 -12.96
CA HIS A 68 12.97 -23.74 -11.79
C HIS A 68 12.70 -25.21 -12.13
N ARG A 69 11.66 -25.49 -12.94
CA ARG A 69 11.38 -26.85 -13.44
C ARG A 69 12.43 -27.40 -14.41
N TRP A 70 13.23 -26.55 -15.06
CA TRP A 70 14.37 -27.01 -15.88
C TRP A 70 15.56 -27.37 -15.00
N VAL A 71 15.84 -26.57 -13.97
CA VAL A 71 16.88 -26.86 -12.97
C VAL A 71 16.61 -28.18 -12.26
N LEU A 72 15.38 -28.38 -11.77
CA LEU A 72 14.99 -29.62 -11.09
C LEU A 72 15.08 -30.87 -11.98
N ARG A 73 14.91 -30.71 -13.30
CA ARG A 73 15.05 -31.81 -14.27
C ARG A 73 16.49 -32.04 -14.72
N GLY A 74 17.45 -31.25 -14.24
CA GLY A 74 18.82 -31.28 -14.72
C GLY A 74 18.94 -30.92 -16.20
N ASP A 75 17.97 -30.18 -16.76
CA ASP A 75 18.08 -29.66 -18.13
C ASP A 75 19.09 -28.51 -18.09
N ASP A 76 20.10 -28.57 -18.97
CA ASP A 76 21.14 -27.55 -19.12
C ASP A 76 20.52 -26.13 -19.32
N ARG A 77 19.26 -26.05 -19.78
CA ARG A 77 18.47 -24.79 -19.88
C ARG A 77 18.19 -24.11 -18.55
N GLY A 78 18.14 -24.85 -17.45
CA GLY A 78 17.91 -24.29 -16.12
C GLY A 78 19.09 -23.49 -15.59
N ILE A 79 20.31 -23.87 -15.97
CA ILE A 79 21.56 -23.23 -15.52
C ILE A 79 22.02 -22.16 -16.51
N TYR A 80 21.97 -22.45 -17.81
CA TYR A 80 22.55 -21.61 -18.86
C TYR A 80 21.53 -20.83 -19.69
N GLY A 81 20.23 -21.00 -19.42
CA GLY A 81 19.17 -20.48 -20.27
C GLY A 81 19.09 -21.19 -21.62
N VAL A 82 18.16 -20.75 -22.48
CA VAL A 82 17.83 -21.46 -23.74
C VAL A 82 18.97 -21.41 -24.76
N GLU A 83 19.64 -20.26 -24.88
CA GLU A 83 20.78 -20.07 -25.80
C GLU A 83 22.04 -20.74 -25.28
N GLY A 84 22.38 -20.55 -23.99
CA GLY A 84 23.55 -21.19 -23.39
C GLY A 84 23.45 -22.71 -23.38
N ALA A 85 22.25 -23.27 -23.22
CA ALA A 85 22.02 -24.72 -23.33
C ALA A 85 22.15 -25.26 -24.76
N LYS A 86 21.94 -24.44 -25.80
CA LYS A 86 22.23 -24.85 -27.19
C LYS A 86 23.73 -24.90 -27.43
N LEU A 87 24.44 -23.87 -26.97
CA LEU A 87 25.90 -23.78 -27.08
C LEU A 87 26.58 -24.95 -26.36
N MET A 88 26.19 -25.22 -25.10
CA MET A 88 26.75 -26.34 -24.33
C MET A 88 26.48 -27.70 -24.96
N ARG A 89 25.33 -27.87 -25.64
CA ARG A 89 25.04 -29.09 -26.40
C ARG A 89 25.98 -29.27 -27.59
N GLN A 90 26.30 -28.19 -28.30
CA GLN A 90 27.27 -28.23 -29.41
C GLN A 90 28.67 -28.57 -28.92
N VAL A 91 29.11 -27.95 -27.82
CA VAL A 91 30.41 -28.23 -27.20
C VAL A 91 30.51 -29.69 -26.75
N ARG A 92 29.46 -30.23 -26.10
CA ARG A 92 29.44 -31.63 -25.64
C ARG A 92 29.41 -32.65 -26.80
N ARG A 93 28.90 -32.26 -27.98
CA ARG A 93 28.78 -33.14 -29.16
C ARG A 93 30.07 -33.25 -29.98
N HIS A 94 30.98 -32.29 -29.83
CA HIS A 94 32.26 -32.24 -30.54
C HIS A 94 33.43 -32.85 -29.75
N ARG A 95 33.13 -33.58 -28.68
CA ARG A 95 34.09 -34.33 -27.86
C ARG A 95 33.79 -35.82 -27.98
#